data_AF-A0A8T5S718-F1
#
_entry.id   AF-A0A8T5S718-F1
#
_cell.length_a   1.000
_cell.length_b   1.000
_cell.length_c   1.000
_cell.angle_alpha   90.00
_cell.angle_beta   90.00
_cell.angle_gamma   90.00
#
_symmetry.space_group_name_H-M   'P 1'
#
loop_
_entity.id
_entity.type
_entity.pdbx_description
1 polymer ?
#
loop_
_entity_poly.entity_id
_entity_poly.type
_entity_poly.pdbx_seq_one_letter_code
_entity_poly.pdbx_strand_id
1 'polypeptide(L)'
;MMSDNKEQTVGRPEPEFKFTIFTVIWIIIGFIASWINMLVILDTMQIWSYLSVIFTTIIPGVIIGLKDRYWGYGYMGGFAIAGIPFSFFKDSHGYLFVGWYTFATALFIFIIIMLIFWTAWRSISAIKRVED
;
A
#
# COMPACT_ATOMS: atom_id res chain seq x y z
N MET A 1 3.99 34.45 12.58
CA MET A 1 3.30 33.47 11.72
C MET A 1 4.36 32.64 11.03
N MET A 2 4.59 31.42 11.52
CA MET A 2 5.56 30.49 10.93
C MET A 2 4.79 29.75 9.84
N SER A 3 5.01 30.12 8.57
CA SER A 3 4.45 29.35 7.46
C SER A 3 5.13 27.99 7.49
N ASP A 4 4.42 26.99 7.98
CA ASP A 4 4.77 25.58 7.78
C ASP A 4 4.77 25.35 6.27
N ASN A 5 5.92 25.56 5.64
CA ASN A 5 6.14 25.21 4.24
C ASN A 5 6.00 23.69 4.18
N LYS A 6 4.80 23.22 3.83
CA LYS A 6 4.56 21.83 3.48
C LYS A 6 5.33 21.57 2.19
N GLU A 7 6.62 21.26 2.34
CA GLU A 7 7.48 20.94 1.22
C GLU A 7 6.87 19.77 0.45
N GLN A 8 6.58 20.01 -0.82
CA GLN A 8 6.06 19.01 -1.72
C GLN A 8 7.18 17.99 -1.95
N THR A 9 7.00 16.77 -1.45
CA THR A 9 7.99 15.68 -1.53
C THR A 9 8.20 15.20 -2.97
N VAL A 10 7.33 15.60 -3.89
CA VAL A 10 7.31 15.16 -5.29
C VAL A 10 8.45 15.81 -6.10
N GLY A 11 9.45 15.03 -6.54
CA GLY A 11 10.56 15.49 -7.39
C GLY A 11 11.93 15.67 -6.72
N ARG A 12 12.15 15.18 -5.48
CA ARG A 12 13.49 15.19 -4.86
C ARG A 12 14.46 14.21 -5.58
N PRO A 13 15.77 14.51 -5.68
CA PRO A 13 16.74 13.53 -6.16
C PRO A 13 16.70 12.29 -5.25
N GLU A 14 16.78 11.11 -5.87
CA GLU A 14 16.54 9.81 -5.22
C GLU A 14 17.28 9.69 -3.89
N PRO A 15 16.60 9.68 -2.73
CA PRO A 15 17.19 9.05 -1.57
C PRO A 15 17.25 7.55 -1.89
N GLU A 16 18.39 6.91 -1.63
CA GLU A 16 18.52 5.45 -1.63
C GLU A 16 17.36 4.84 -0.81
N PHE A 17 16.92 3.62 -1.15
CA PHE A 17 15.87 2.93 -0.40
C PHE A 17 16.31 2.75 1.06
N LYS A 18 15.91 3.69 1.93
CA LYS A 18 16.23 3.66 3.35
C LYS A 18 15.08 2.97 4.06
N PHE A 19 15.28 1.69 4.37
CA PHE A 19 14.38 0.93 5.22
C PHE A 19 14.38 1.55 6.62
N THR A 20 13.48 2.50 6.85
CA THR A 20 13.38 3.24 8.11
C THR A 20 12.43 2.55 9.07
N ILE A 21 12.55 2.83 10.36
CA ILE A 21 11.65 2.28 11.38
C ILE A 21 10.18 2.62 11.09
N PHE A 22 9.91 3.78 10.49
CA PHE A 22 8.57 4.17 10.04
C PHE A 22 8.04 3.26 8.92
N THR A 23 8.91 2.79 8.01
CA THR A 23 8.53 1.82 6.97
C THR A 23 8.05 0.52 7.61
N VAL A 24 8.75 0.05 8.65
CA VAL A 24 8.35 -1.14 9.43
C VAL A 24 7.01 -0.94 10.13
N ILE A 25 6.78 0.23 10.74
CA ILE A 25 5.50 0.57 11.37
C ILE A 25 4.37 0.50 10.34
N TRP A 26 4.56 1.06 9.15
CA TRP A 26 3.54 1.02 8.09
C TRP A 26 3.30 -0.40 7.56
N ILE A 27 4.33 -1.25 7.49
CA ILE A 27 4.16 -2.68 7.18
C ILE A 27 3.23 -3.34 8.21
N ILE A 28 3.47 -3.12 9.50
CA ILE A 28 2.65 -3.71 10.57
C ILE A 28 1.21 -3.19 10.50
N ILE A 29 1.03 -1.89 10.28
CA ILE A 29 -0.31 -1.29 10.13
C ILE A 29 -1.04 -1.87 8.91
N GLY A 30 -0.35 -2.00 7.77
CA GLY A 30 -0.92 -2.61 6.56
C GLY A 30 -1.32 -4.06 6.78
N PHE A 31 -0.47 -4.82 7.48
CA PHE A 31 -0.74 -6.21 7.83
C PHE A 31 -2.01 -6.35 8.68
N ILE A 32 -2.13 -5.56 9.75
CA ILE A 32 -3.29 -5.58 10.65
C ILE A 32 -4.56 -5.13 9.90
N ALA A 33 -4.46 -4.07 9.08
CA ALA A 33 -5.60 -3.58 8.29
C ALA A 33 -6.12 -4.63 7.32
N SER A 34 -5.23 -5.34 6.62
CA SER A 34 -5.57 -6.46 5.74
C SER A 34 -6.22 -7.61 6.50
N TRP A 35 -5.69 -7.95 7.68
CA TRP A 35 -6.24 -9.00 8.52
C TRP A 35 -7.69 -8.70 8.94
N ILE A 36 -7.94 -7.49 9.43
CA ILE A 36 -9.29 -7.03 9.79
C ILE A 36 -10.21 -7.06 8.56
N ASN A 37 -9.72 -6.60 7.40
CA ASN A 37 -10.50 -6.59 6.18
C ASN A 37 -10.94 -8.00 5.75
N MET A 38 -10.02 -8.98 5.78
CA MET A 38 -10.33 -10.37 5.47
C MET A 38 -11.31 -11.01 6.45
N LEU A 39 -11.23 -10.67 7.75
CA LEU A 39 -12.24 -11.09 8.73
C LEU A 39 -13.63 -10.58 8.39
N VAL A 40 -13.74 -9.31 7.96
CA VAL A 40 -15.02 -8.73 7.49
C VAL A 40 -15.54 -9.43 6.23
N ILE A 41 -14.65 -9.78 5.30
CA ILE A 41 -15.02 -10.52 4.08
C ILE A 41 -15.57 -11.91 4.43
N LEU A 42 -14.95 -12.61 5.37
CA LEU A 42 -15.42 -13.92 5.80
C LEU A 42 -16.77 -13.88 6.49
N ASP A 43 -17.01 -12.88 7.34
CA ASP A 43 -18.27 -12.76 8.08
C ASP A 43 -19.44 -12.45 7.13
N THR A 44 -19.20 -11.60 6.13
CA THR A 44 -20.27 -11.12 5.24
C THR A 44 -20.45 -11.99 3.99
N MET A 45 -19.38 -12.60 3.47
CA MET A 45 -19.34 -13.39 2.22
C MET A 45 -20.02 -12.72 1.00
N GLN A 46 -20.17 -11.41 1.01
CA GLN A 46 -20.80 -10.65 -0.07
C GLN A 46 -19.77 -10.17 -1.10
N ILE A 47 -20.19 -10.08 -2.36
CA ILE A 47 -19.34 -9.57 -3.46
C ILE A 47 -18.74 -8.19 -3.15
N TRP A 48 -19.52 -7.34 -2.48
CA TRP A 48 -19.12 -5.98 -2.09
C TRP A 48 -17.96 -5.97 -1.09
N SER A 49 -17.87 -7.00 -0.24
CA SER A 49 -16.80 -7.11 0.74
C SER A 49 -15.44 -7.35 0.06
N TYR A 50 -15.41 -8.05 -1.07
CA TYR A 50 -14.18 -8.23 -1.85
C TYR A 50 -13.68 -6.93 -2.50
N LEU A 51 -14.56 -5.97 -2.79
CA LEU A 51 -14.17 -4.63 -3.26
C LEU A 51 -13.52 -3.80 -2.14
N SER A 52 -13.79 -4.12 -0.87
CA SER A 52 -13.21 -3.41 0.25
C SER A 52 -11.69 -3.56 0.32
N VAL A 53 -11.12 -4.67 -0.20
CA VAL A 53 -9.67 -4.86 -0.38
C VAL A 53 -9.07 -3.72 -1.20
N ILE A 54 -9.75 -3.33 -2.28
CA ILE A 54 -9.27 -2.28 -3.19
C ILE A 54 -9.26 -0.94 -2.46
N PHE A 55 -10.35 -0.56 -1.80
CA PHE A 55 -10.43 0.72 -1.10
C PHE A 55 -9.50 0.81 0.10
N THR A 56 -9.40 -0.26 0.89
CA THR A 56 -8.53 -0.32 2.06
C THR A 56 -7.05 -0.39 1.68
N THR A 57 -6.70 -0.88 0.49
CA THR A 57 -5.31 -0.83 -0.01
C THR A 57 -4.99 0.52 -0.65
N ILE A 58 -5.82 0.99 -1.60
CA ILE A 58 -5.51 2.17 -2.43
C ILE A 58 -5.57 3.46 -1.64
N ILE A 59 -6.67 3.72 -0.92
CA ILE A 59 -6.88 5.05 -0.30
C ILE A 59 -5.78 5.32 0.74
N PRO A 60 -5.54 4.44 1.74
CA PRO A 60 -4.48 4.66 2.69
C PRO A 60 -3.10 4.60 2.03
N GLY A 61 -2.87 3.64 1.13
CA GLY A 61 -1.58 3.48 0.43
C GLY A 61 -1.17 4.74 -0.34
N VAL A 62 -2.10 5.37 -1.06
CA VAL A 62 -1.85 6.62 -1.78
C VAL A 62 -1.68 7.80 -0.83
N ILE A 63 -2.55 7.97 0.18
CA ILE A 63 -2.44 9.08 1.15
C ILE A 63 -1.08 9.03 1.87
N ILE A 64 -0.67 7.86 2.33
CA ILE A 64 0.62 7.64 3.00
C ILE A 64 1.77 7.84 1.99
N GLY A 65 1.64 7.30 0.78
CA GLY A 65 2.63 7.41 -0.29
C GLY A 65 2.91 8.84 -0.75
N LEU A 66 1.89 9.71 -0.73
CA LEU A 66 2.06 11.16 -0.99
C LEU A 66 2.93 11.84 0.08
N LYS A 67 2.88 11.37 1.33
CA LYS A 67 3.75 11.87 2.40
C LYS A 67 5.16 11.28 2.29
N ASP A 68 5.26 9.97 2.15
CA ASP A 68 6.52 9.25 1.92
C ASP A 68 6.24 7.96 1.14
N ARG A 69 6.90 7.81 -0.02
CA ARG A 69 6.69 6.67 -0.92
C ARG A 69 6.99 5.34 -0.25
N TYR A 70 8.03 5.26 0.58
CA TYR A 70 8.46 4.02 1.21
C TYR A 70 7.49 3.60 2.29
N TRP A 71 6.85 4.57 2.95
CA TRP A 71 5.78 4.30 3.90
C TRP A 71 4.54 3.75 3.20
N GLY A 72 4.17 4.34 2.05
CA GLY A 72 3.09 3.82 1.21
C GLY A 72 3.39 2.39 0.74
N TYR A 73 4.62 2.13 0.28
CA TYR A 73 5.06 0.80 -0.12
C TYR A 73 5.07 -0.19 1.05
N GLY A 74 5.52 0.25 2.23
CA GLY A 74 5.47 -0.53 3.45
C GLY A 74 4.04 -0.95 3.78
N TYR A 75 3.11 0.00 3.79
CA TYR A 75 1.68 -0.26 4.02
C TYR A 75 1.11 -1.28 3.03
N MET A 76 1.24 -1.03 1.72
CA MET A 76 0.69 -1.91 0.68
C MET A 76 1.35 -3.29 0.68
N GLY A 77 2.66 -3.37 0.92
CA GLY A 77 3.40 -4.62 1.03
C GLY A 77 2.96 -5.44 2.25
N GLY A 78 2.85 -4.81 3.42
CA GLY A 78 2.32 -5.44 4.62
C GLY A 78 0.88 -5.93 4.44
N PHE A 79 0.05 -5.13 3.76
CA PHE A 79 -1.32 -5.49 3.42
C PHE A 79 -1.40 -6.74 2.55
N ALA A 80 -0.60 -6.80 1.48
CA ALA A 80 -0.57 -7.97 0.61
C ALA A 80 -0.08 -9.22 1.35
N ILE A 81 1.04 -9.12 2.06
CA ILE A 81 1.68 -10.25 2.75
C ILE A 81 0.76 -10.90 3.78
N ALA A 82 -0.12 -10.14 4.45
CA ALA A 82 -1.07 -10.68 5.41
C ALA A 82 -2.03 -11.74 4.83
N GLY A 83 -2.32 -11.70 3.52
CA GLY A 83 -3.15 -12.71 2.87
C GLY A 83 -2.54 -14.11 2.89
N ILE A 84 -1.21 -14.22 2.89
CA ILE A 84 -0.49 -15.50 2.92
C ILE A 84 -0.75 -16.25 4.24
N PRO A 85 -0.36 -15.76 5.43
CA PRO A 85 -0.60 -16.45 6.69
C PRO A 85 -2.09 -16.65 6.97
N PHE A 86 -2.96 -15.73 6.55
CA PHE A 86 -4.40 -15.88 6.68
C PHE A 86 -4.95 -17.08 5.90
N SER A 87 -4.37 -17.38 4.73
CA SER A 87 -4.75 -18.53 3.91
C SER A 87 -4.49 -19.88 4.59
N PHE A 88 -3.62 -19.91 5.60
CA PHE A 88 -3.22 -21.11 6.34
C PHE A 88 -3.76 -21.16 7.77
N PHE A 89 -4.53 -20.16 8.20
CA PHE A 89 -5.04 -20.07 9.57
C PHE A 89 -6.40 -20.81 9.70
N LYS A 90 -6.35 -22.10 10.09
CA LYS A 90 -7.48 -23.03 10.33
C LYS A 90 -8.36 -23.37 9.11
N ASP A 91 -8.77 -24.64 9.06
CA ASP A 91 -9.52 -25.23 7.95
C ASP A 91 -10.95 -24.70 7.84
N SER A 92 -11.29 -24.21 6.65
CA SER A 92 -12.53 -24.50 5.92
C SER A 92 -12.58 -23.54 4.73
N HIS A 93 -11.99 -23.93 3.59
CA HIS A 93 -12.12 -23.41 2.21
C HIS A 93 -12.27 -21.89 1.93
N GLY A 94 -13.08 -21.14 2.68
CA GLY A 94 -13.21 -19.68 2.63
C GLY A 94 -11.95 -18.92 3.02
N TYR A 95 -11.20 -19.35 4.04
CA TYR A 95 -9.95 -18.69 4.45
C TYR A 95 -8.88 -18.75 3.35
N LEU A 96 -8.79 -19.88 2.65
CA LEU A 96 -7.84 -20.10 1.55
C LEU A 96 -8.12 -19.13 0.39
N PHE A 97 -9.38 -19.08 -0.08
CA PHE A 97 -9.74 -18.19 -1.18
C PHE A 97 -9.59 -16.72 -0.80
N VAL A 98 -10.13 -16.31 0.36
CA VAL A 98 -10.06 -14.91 0.81
C VAL A 98 -8.62 -14.45 0.98
N GLY A 99 -7.77 -15.27 1.60
CA GLY A 99 -6.36 -14.95 1.80
C GLY A 99 -5.58 -14.79 0.48
N TRP A 100 -5.67 -15.76 -0.43
CA TRP A 100 -4.99 -15.69 -1.73
C TRP A 100 -5.55 -14.61 -2.65
N TYR A 101 -6.87 -14.41 -2.64
CA TYR A 101 -7.51 -13.31 -3.37
C TYR A 101 -6.98 -11.96 -2.87
N THR A 102 -6.89 -11.78 -1.55
CA THR A 102 -6.41 -10.55 -0.93
C THR A 102 -4.94 -10.32 -1.27
N PHE A 103 -4.10 -11.35 -1.16
CA PHE A 103 -2.70 -11.30 -1.56
C PHE A 103 -2.53 -10.90 -3.04
N ALA A 104 -3.20 -11.60 -3.95
CA ALA A 104 -3.08 -11.35 -5.39
C ALA A 104 -3.59 -9.95 -5.77
N THR A 105 -4.75 -9.55 -5.25
CA THR A 105 -5.35 -8.24 -5.54
C THR A 105 -4.49 -7.11 -5.00
N ALA A 106 -4.05 -7.20 -3.75
CA ALA A 106 -3.21 -6.17 -3.14
C ALA A 106 -1.82 -6.10 -3.80
N LEU A 107 -1.22 -7.23 -4.17
CA LEU A 107 0.06 -7.27 -4.89
C LEU A 107 -0.08 -6.64 -6.29
N PHE A 108 -1.17 -6.93 -6.99
CA PHE A 108 -1.44 -6.35 -8.30
C PHE A 108 -1.61 -4.83 -8.22
N ILE A 109 -2.40 -4.35 -7.24
CA ILE A 109 -2.55 -2.92 -6.95
C ILE A 109 -1.21 -2.28 -6.60
N PHE A 110 -0.42 -2.92 -5.75
CA PHE A 110 0.90 -2.44 -5.35
C PHE A 110 1.82 -2.24 -6.55
N ILE A 111 1.87 -3.22 -7.47
CA ILE A 111 2.67 -3.13 -8.70
C ILE A 111 2.19 -1.98 -9.58
N ILE A 112 0.87 -1.83 -9.80
CA ILE A 112 0.32 -0.74 -10.61
C ILE A 112 0.69 0.62 -9.99
N ILE A 113 0.46 0.78 -8.70
CA ILE A 113 0.77 2.04 -7.99
C ILE A 113 2.27 2.33 -8.03
N MET A 114 3.10 1.31 -7.86
CA MET A 114 4.56 1.43 -7.98
C MET A 114 4.95 1.91 -9.39
N LEU A 115 4.37 1.35 -10.45
CA LEU A 115 4.64 1.77 -11.84
C LEU A 115 4.15 3.19 -12.13
N ILE A 116 2.98 3.58 -11.61
CA ILE A 116 2.45 4.95 -11.75
C ILE A 116 3.36 5.94 -11.05
N PHE A 117 3.71 5.70 -9.77
CA PHE A 117 4.62 6.58 -9.04
C PHE A 117 5.99 6.64 -9.70
N TRP A 118 6.51 5.53 -10.21
CA TRP A 118 7.75 5.52 -10.97
C TRP A 118 7.66 6.45 -12.19
N THR A 119 6.62 6.29 -13.01
CA THR A 119 6.45 7.04 -14.25
C THR A 119 6.21 8.54 -13.99
N ALA A 120 5.29 8.87 -13.09
CA ALA A 120 4.98 10.24 -12.69
C ALA A 120 6.20 10.94 -12.10
N TRP A 121 7.01 10.23 -11.31
CA TRP A 121 8.22 10.78 -10.72
C TRP A 121 9.30 11.09 -11.75
N ARG A 122 9.57 10.15 -12.67
CA ARG A 122 10.53 10.38 -13.77
C ARG A 122 10.14 11.63 -14.56
N SER A 123 8.84 11.79 -14.85
CA SER A 123 8.32 12.98 -15.53
C SER A 123 8.61 14.28 -14.77
N ILE A 124 8.37 14.32 -13.45
CA ILE A 124 8.58 15.54 -12.64
C ILE A 124 10.07 15.85 -12.48
N SER A 125 10.90 14.83 -12.25
CA SER A 125 12.35 15.00 -12.18
C SER A 125 12.98 15.51 -13.48
N ALA A 126 12.38 15.15 -14.63
CA ALA A 126 12.82 15.63 -15.93
C ALA A 126 12.51 17.12 -16.14
N ILE A 127 11.36 17.60 -15.68
CA ILE A 127 10.97 19.02 -15.78
C ILE A 127 11.92 19.90 -14.97
N LYS A 128 12.23 19.50 -13.73
CA LYS A 128 13.11 20.27 -12.85
C LYS A 128 14.52 20.46 -13.40
N ARG A 129 15.04 19.49 -14.18
CA ARG A 129 16.36 19.58 -14.83
C ARG A 129 16.44 20.60 -15.97
N VAL A 130 15.30 21.07 -16.49
CA VAL A 130 15.25 22.01 -17.62
C VAL A 130 15.09 23.47 -17.13
N GLU A 131 14.67 23.66 -15.88
CA GLU A 131 14.51 24.98 -15.26
C GLU A 131 15.73 25.45 -14.45
N ASP A 132 16.70 24.55 -14.19
CA ASP A 132 18.02 24.86 -13.60
C ASP A 132 19.06 25.15 -14.70
#